data_AF-A0A6J2LDS6-F1
#
_entry.id   AF-A0A6J2LDS6-F1
#
_cell.length_a   1.000
_cell.length_b   1.000
_cell.length_c   1.000
_cell.angle_alpha   90.00
_cell.angle_beta   90.00
_cell.angle_gamma   90.00
#
_symmetry.space_group_name_H-M   'P 1'
#
loop_
_entity.id
_entity.type
_entity.pdbx_description
1 polymer ?
#
loop_
_entity_poly.entity_id
_entity_poly.type
_entity_poly.pdbx_seq_one_letter_code
_entity_poly.pdbx_strand_id
1 'polypeptide(L)'
;MRKIRANAIAILTVAWILGTFYYLWQDNRAHAASSSGRGAQRAGGRPEQLREDRTIPLIVTGTPSRGFDEKAYLAAKQLKAGEDPYRQHAFNQLESDKLSSDRPIRDTRHYSCPSLSYSSDLPATSVIITFHNEARSTLLRTVKSVLNRTPANLIQEIILVDDFSSDPEDCLLLTRIPKVKCLRNDRREGLIRSRVRGADVASAAVLTFLDSHCEVNTEWLQPMLQRVKEDHTRVVSPIIDVISLDNFAYLAASADLRGGFDWSLHFKWEQIPLEQKIARTDPTKPIRTPVIAGGIFVIDKSWFNHLGKYDAQMDIWGGENFELSFRVWMCGGSLEIVPCSRVGHVFRKRHPYNFPEGNALTYIRNTKRTAEVWMDEYKQYYYEARPSAIGKAFGSVATRVEQRKKMNCKSFRWYLENVYPELTVPVKEALPGIIKQGVNCLESQGQDTAGNFLLGVGICRGSAKNPPAPQAWLFSDHLIQQQGKCLTATSTSVSPGSPVALQACNPREGRQRWRRKASFIQHSVSGLCLEAKPAQLLTSKCQADAPAQQWQLLPHT
;
A
#
# COMPACT_ATOMS: atom_id res chain seq x y z
N MET A 1 0.38 -18.64 47.27
CA MET A 1 0.67 -18.12 45.90
C MET A 1 -0.56 -17.89 45.00
N ARG A 2 -1.66 -18.66 45.08
CA ARG A 2 -2.86 -18.42 44.22
C ARG A 2 -3.65 -17.14 44.55
N LYS A 3 -3.80 -16.76 45.84
CA LYS A 3 -4.53 -15.54 46.24
C LYS A 3 -3.83 -14.23 45.83
N ILE A 4 -2.50 -14.22 45.76
CA ILE A 4 -1.71 -13.04 45.36
C ILE A 4 -1.86 -12.75 43.86
N ARG A 5 -1.96 -13.79 43.03
CA ARG A 5 -2.18 -13.65 41.58
C ARG A 5 -3.60 -13.14 41.24
N ALA A 6 -4.62 -13.56 42.00
CA ALA A 6 -5.98 -13.07 41.80
C ALA A 6 -6.11 -11.57 42.13
N ASN A 7 -5.48 -11.12 43.21
CA ASN A 7 -5.49 -9.71 43.62
C ASN A 7 -4.72 -8.82 42.62
N ALA A 8 -3.62 -9.30 42.04
CA ALA A 8 -2.87 -8.56 41.03
C ALA A 8 -3.69 -8.39 39.72
N ILE A 9 -4.43 -9.42 39.31
CA ILE A 9 -5.31 -9.34 38.12
C ILE A 9 -6.46 -8.37 38.37
N ALA A 10 -7.07 -8.39 39.55
CA ALA A 10 -8.15 -7.47 39.92
C ALA A 10 -7.70 -6.00 39.95
N ILE A 11 -6.48 -5.73 40.44
CA ILE A 11 -5.92 -4.37 40.46
C ILE A 11 -5.64 -3.88 39.02
N LEU A 12 -5.10 -4.75 38.16
CA LEU A 12 -4.82 -4.41 36.77
C LEU A 12 -6.10 -4.18 35.95
N THR A 13 -7.16 -4.96 36.19
CA THR A 13 -8.45 -4.73 35.51
C THR A 13 -9.12 -3.43 35.98
N VAL A 14 -9.07 -3.12 37.28
CA VAL A 14 -9.59 -1.84 37.79
C VAL A 14 -8.79 -0.65 37.25
N ALA A 15 -7.46 -0.75 37.19
CA ALA A 15 -6.61 0.29 36.60
C ALA A 15 -6.89 0.49 35.09
N TRP A 16 -7.15 -0.60 34.36
CA TRP A 16 -7.49 -0.53 32.94
C TRP A 16 -8.88 0.10 32.69
N ILE A 17 -9.87 -0.24 33.52
CA ILE A 17 -11.22 0.35 33.47
C ILE A 17 -11.17 1.84 33.80
N LEU A 18 -10.43 2.25 34.84
CA LEU A 18 -10.27 3.66 35.20
C LEU A 18 -9.50 4.44 34.13
N GLY A 19 -8.48 3.83 33.51
CA GLY A 19 -7.74 4.43 32.39
C GLY A 19 -8.60 4.63 31.14
N THR A 20 -9.46 3.67 30.81
CA THR A 20 -10.41 3.79 29.68
C THR A 20 -11.50 4.82 29.97
N PHE A 21 -12.01 4.90 31.21
CA PHE A 21 -12.97 5.94 31.59
C PHE A 21 -12.35 7.34 31.54
N TYR A 22 -11.10 7.49 32.00
CA TYR A 22 -10.38 8.76 31.92
C TYR A 22 -10.13 9.19 30.46
N TYR A 23 -9.76 8.24 29.59
CA TYR A 23 -9.55 8.50 28.17
C TYR A 23 -10.85 8.92 27.46
N LEU A 24 -11.97 8.23 27.71
CA LEU A 24 -13.28 8.57 27.17
C LEU A 24 -13.81 9.92 27.72
N TRP A 25 -13.50 10.24 28.97
CA TRP A 25 -13.87 11.52 29.58
C TRP A 25 -13.08 12.70 28.99
N GLN A 26 -11.78 12.54 28.69
CA GLN A 26 -11.00 13.56 27.99
C GLN A 26 -11.51 13.82 26.56
N ASP A 27 -11.87 12.75 25.83
CA ASP A 27 -12.34 12.86 24.43
C ASP A 27 -13.67 13.64 24.35
N ASN A 28 -14.60 13.38 25.29
CA ASN A 28 -15.85 14.14 25.38
C ASN A 28 -15.65 15.62 25.76
N ARG A 29 -14.59 15.96 26.50
CA ARG A 29 -14.27 17.34 26.87
C ARG A 29 -13.72 18.14 25.69
N ALA A 30 -13.04 17.48 24.74
CA ALA A 30 -12.59 18.09 23.49
C ALA A 30 -13.76 18.41 22.54
N HIS A 31 -14.83 17.61 22.55
CA HIS A 31 -16.01 17.86 21.73
C HIS A 31 -16.90 19.00 22.26
N ALA A 32 -17.03 19.16 23.58
CA ALA A 32 -17.84 20.23 24.17
C ALA A 32 -17.26 21.65 23.95
N ALA A 33 -15.95 21.78 23.77
CA ALA A 33 -15.28 23.07 23.60
C ALA A 33 -15.36 23.66 22.17
N SER A 34 -15.93 22.93 21.19
CA SER A 34 -15.96 23.35 19.77
C SER A 34 -17.35 23.72 19.23
N SER A 35 -18.40 23.66 20.07
CA SER A 35 -19.79 23.92 19.64
C SER A 35 -20.33 25.24 20.18
N SER A 36 -19.69 26.37 19.84
CA SER A 36 -20.32 27.69 19.95
C SER A 36 -19.88 28.62 18.83
N GLY A 37 -20.72 28.76 17.80
CA GLY A 37 -20.79 30.00 17.03
C GLY A 37 -20.81 29.89 15.49
N ARG A 38 -21.99 30.25 14.95
CA ARG A 38 -22.24 30.95 13.67
C ARG A 38 -22.52 30.11 12.41
N GLY A 39 -23.82 29.91 12.16
CA GLY A 39 -24.57 30.74 11.19
C GLY A 39 -24.27 30.53 9.72
N ALA A 40 -25.13 29.74 9.05
CA ALA A 40 -25.12 29.48 7.63
C ALA A 40 -25.55 30.69 6.77
N GLN A 41 -24.87 30.91 5.63
CA GLN A 41 -25.46 31.52 4.44
C GLN A 41 -24.99 30.80 3.17
N ARG A 42 -25.97 30.52 2.30
CA ARG A 42 -25.86 29.85 1.00
C ARG A 42 -25.50 30.86 -0.11
N ALA A 43 -24.60 30.46 -1.00
CA ALA A 43 -24.54 30.86 -2.42
C ALA A 43 -23.77 29.73 -3.14
N GLY A 44 -24.30 29.04 -4.16
CA GLY A 44 -24.66 29.55 -5.49
C GLY A 44 -23.56 29.12 -6.46
N GLY A 45 -23.78 28.03 -7.22
CA GLY A 45 -22.74 27.36 -8.02
C GLY A 45 -22.33 28.04 -9.32
N ARG A 46 -21.10 27.76 -9.78
CA ARG A 46 -20.64 27.87 -11.18
C ARG A 46 -19.47 26.89 -11.45
N PRO A 47 -19.22 26.51 -12.73
CA PRO A 47 -18.53 25.28 -13.08
C PRO A 47 -17.00 25.36 -13.09
N GLU A 48 -16.40 24.19 -12.87
CA GLU A 48 -14.98 23.84 -12.96
C GLU A 48 -14.32 24.35 -14.26
N GLN A 49 -13.32 25.22 -14.11
CA GLN A 49 -12.38 25.55 -15.18
C GLN A 49 -11.12 24.69 -15.04
N LEU A 50 -10.78 24.01 -16.14
CA LEU A 50 -9.53 23.27 -16.35
C LEU A 50 -8.33 24.13 -15.96
N ARG A 51 -7.50 23.63 -15.04
CA ARG A 51 -6.25 24.25 -14.61
C ARG A 51 -5.18 24.03 -15.68
N GLU A 52 -4.87 25.08 -16.43
CA GLU A 52 -3.65 25.17 -17.23
C GLU A 52 -2.43 25.31 -16.33
N ASP A 53 -1.44 24.46 -16.63
CA ASP A 53 -0.15 24.32 -15.97
C ASP A 53 0.76 25.51 -16.35
N ARG A 54 0.77 26.56 -15.52
CA ARG A 54 1.74 27.65 -15.68
C ARG A 54 3.09 27.20 -15.14
N THR A 55 3.98 26.83 -16.06
CA THR A 55 5.40 26.57 -15.81
C THR A 55 6.06 27.84 -15.25
N ILE A 56 6.44 27.80 -13.98
CA ILE A 56 7.22 28.84 -13.30
C ILE A 56 8.71 28.59 -13.56
N PRO A 57 9.50 29.64 -13.85
CA PRO A 57 10.90 29.46 -14.24
C PRO A 57 11.73 28.79 -13.13
N LEU A 58 12.58 27.85 -13.54
CA LEU A 58 13.67 27.32 -12.72
C LEU A 58 14.55 28.50 -12.29
N ILE A 59 14.56 28.84 -11.00
CA ILE A 59 15.62 29.67 -10.44
C ILE A 59 16.84 28.74 -10.29
N VAL A 60 17.63 28.59 -11.37
CA VAL A 60 18.99 28.06 -11.26
C VAL A 60 19.85 29.22 -10.78
N THR A 61 20.06 29.33 -9.48
CA THR A 61 21.06 30.24 -8.94
C THR A 61 22.45 29.77 -9.41
N GLY A 62 23.18 30.65 -10.10
CA GLY A 62 24.57 30.39 -10.50
C GLY A 62 25.47 30.12 -9.29
N THR A 63 26.65 29.55 -9.55
CA THR A 63 27.67 29.21 -8.54
C THR A 63 27.92 30.39 -7.60
N PRO A 64 27.55 30.30 -6.31
CA PRO A 64 27.75 31.40 -5.38
C PRO A 64 29.25 31.54 -5.08
N SER A 65 29.73 32.79 -5.07
CA SER A 65 31.13 33.15 -4.79
C SER A 65 31.56 32.94 -3.33
N ARG A 66 30.65 32.50 -2.45
CA ARG A 66 30.89 32.15 -1.05
C ARG A 66 30.35 30.74 -0.77
N GLY A 67 31.17 29.93 -0.10
CA GLY A 67 30.80 28.58 0.31
C GLY A 67 29.59 28.53 1.26
N PHE A 68 29.02 27.34 1.43
CA PHE A 68 27.91 27.10 2.35
C PHE A 68 28.36 27.27 3.82
N ASP A 69 27.74 28.20 4.55
CA ASP A 69 27.97 28.39 5.99
C ASP A 69 27.05 27.49 6.81
N GLU A 70 27.55 26.29 7.10
CA GLU A 70 26.84 25.29 7.88
C GLU A 70 26.51 25.74 9.30
N LYS A 71 27.43 26.45 9.96
CA LYS A 71 27.22 26.90 11.34
C LYS A 71 26.06 27.88 11.41
N ALA A 72 26.02 28.86 10.50
CA ALA A 72 24.92 29.81 10.41
C ALA A 72 23.60 29.11 10.04
N TYR A 73 23.64 28.17 9.09
CA TYR A 73 22.47 27.40 8.67
C TYR A 73 21.83 26.64 9.85
N LEU A 74 22.63 25.91 10.63
CA LEU A 74 22.14 25.14 11.78
C LEU A 74 21.73 26.05 12.95
N ALA A 75 22.52 27.06 13.28
CA ALA A 75 22.27 27.96 14.41
C ALA A 75 20.92 28.70 14.31
N ALA A 76 20.48 29.01 13.09
CA ALA A 76 19.23 29.73 12.86
C ALA A 76 17.94 28.97 13.26
N LYS A 77 18.00 27.65 13.48
CA LYS A 77 16.85 26.83 13.90
C LYS A 77 17.13 25.89 15.06
N GLN A 78 18.11 26.21 15.90
CA GLN A 78 18.36 25.42 17.10
C GLN A 78 17.15 25.47 18.06
N LEU A 79 16.93 24.33 18.71
CA LEU A 79 15.92 24.21 19.77
C LEU A 79 16.26 25.17 20.93
N LYS A 80 15.28 25.96 21.36
CA LYS A 80 15.48 26.88 22.51
C LYS A 80 15.43 26.11 23.82
N ALA A 81 16.14 26.63 24.83
CA ALA A 81 16.13 26.04 26.17
C ALA A 81 14.70 25.95 26.71
N GLY A 82 14.30 24.76 27.17
CA GLY A 82 12.97 24.47 27.71
C GLY A 82 11.90 24.06 26.69
N GLU A 83 12.19 24.09 25.39
CA GLU A 83 11.26 23.58 24.38
C GLU A 83 11.30 22.03 24.30
N ASP A 84 10.15 21.42 24.00
CA ASP A 84 10.06 19.98 23.76
C ASP A 84 10.77 19.61 22.44
N PRO A 85 11.85 18.80 22.47
CA PRO A 85 12.64 18.44 21.29
C PRO A 85 11.86 17.60 20.27
N TYR A 86 10.74 16.96 20.65
CA TYR A 86 9.94 16.11 19.77
C TYR A 86 8.79 16.86 19.10
N ARG A 87 8.45 18.07 19.58
CA ARG A 87 7.21 18.76 19.21
C ARG A 87 7.08 18.98 17.71
N GLN A 88 8.12 19.54 17.09
CA GLN A 88 8.10 19.99 15.69
C GLN A 88 8.33 18.86 14.70
N HIS A 89 9.15 17.86 15.04
CA HIS A 89 9.64 16.88 14.07
C HIS A 89 9.31 15.42 14.44
N ALA A 90 8.70 15.16 15.61
CA ALA A 90 8.38 13.81 16.08
C ALA A 90 9.60 12.85 16.22
N PHE A 91 10.79 13.43 16.36
CA PHE A 91 12.04 12.82 16.81
C PHE A 91 12.79 13.85 17.66
N ASN A 92 13.81 13.45 18.40
CA ASN A 92 14.57 14.31 19.29
C ASN A 92 15.49 15.28 18.50
N GLN A 93 15.01 16.49 18.21
CA GLN A 93 15.79 17.49 17.49
C GLN A 93 17.10 17.85 18.22
N LEU A 94 17.08 17.92 19.56
CA LEU A 94 18.25 18.26 20.35
C LEU A 94 19.41 17.27 20.13
N GLU A 95 19.11 15.97 20.05
CA GLU A 95 20.13 14.96 19.76
C GLU A 95 20.60 15.03 18.30
N SER A 96 19.72 15.36 17.36
CA SER A 96 20.10 15.58 15.96
C SER A 96 21.06 16.76 15.78
N ASP A 97 20.80 17.86 16.50
CA ASP A 97 21.54 19.12 16.38
C ASP A 97 22.94 19.05 17.02
N LYS A 98 23.16 18.12 17.96
CA LYS A 98 24.47 17.82 18.56
C LYS A 98 25.42 17.11 17.60
N LEU A 99 24.87 16.42 16.59
CA LEU A 99 25.65 15.58 15.69
C LEU A 99 26.23 16.40 14.54
N SER A 100 27.49 16.11 14.20
CA SER A 100 28.07 16.61 12.96
C SER A 100 27.25 16.14 11.74
N SER A 101 27.05 17.02 10.77
CA SER A 101 26.40 16.68 9.51
C SER A 101 27.21 15.68 8.67
N ASP A 102 28.50 15.50 8.99
CA ASP A 102 29.41 14.53 8.36
C ASP A 102 29.77 13.37 9.30
N ARG A 103 28.95 13.12 10.35
CA ARG A 103 29.28 12.10 11.35
C ARG A 103 29.62 10.74 10.72
N PRO A 104 30.61 10.01 11.25
CA PRO A 104 30.83 8.63 10.85
C PRO A 104 29.66 7.76 11.31
N ILE A 105 29.32 6.76 10.49
CA ILE A 105 28.37 5.70 10.86
C ILE A 105 29.05 4.36 10.63
N ARG A 106 28.59 3.33 11.33
CA ARG A 106 29.09 1.97 11.17
C ARG A 106 28.70 1.40 9.80
N ASP A 107 29.62 0.70 9.13
CA ASP A 107 29.28 -0.15 7.99
C ASP A 107 28.44 -1.34 8.48
N THR A 108 27.18 -1.38 8.06
CA THR A 108 26.18 -2.39 8.44
C THR A 108 25.95 -3.43 7.35
N ARG A 109 26.73 -3.39 6.25
CA ARG A 109 26.66 -4.37 5.18
C ARG A 109 27.15 -5.74 5.66
N HIS A 110 26.74 -6.79 4.94
CA HIS A 110 27.29 -8.12 5.15
C HIS A 110 28.79 -8.12 4.78
N TYR A 111 29.60 -8.93 5.47
CA TYR A 111 31.07 -8.94 5.27
C TYR A 111 31.49 -9.35 3.85
N SER A 112 30.62 -9.99 3.08
CA SER A 112 30.84 -10.36 1.67
C SER A 112 30.56 -9.21 0.69
N CYS A 113 29.82 -8.17 1.09
CA CYS A 113 29.48 -7.05 0.21
C CYS A 113 30.69 -6.24 -0.30
N PRO A 114 31.73 -5.96 0.52
CA PRO A 114 32.93 -5.28 0.05
C PRO A 114 33.72 -6.06 -1.02
N SER A 115 33.52 -7.38 -1.13
CA SER A 115 34.14 -8.22 -2.15
C SER A 115 33.44 -8.16 -3.50
N LEU A 116 32.27 -7.51 -3.60
CA LEU A 116 31.55 -7.37 -4.85
C LEU A 116 32.16 -6.25 -5.70
N SER A 117 32.27 -6.50 -7.00
CA SER A 117 32.67 -5.50 -7.99
C SER A 117 31.46 -5.08 -8.82
N TYR A 118 31.35 -3.78 -9.08
CA TYR A 118 30.29 -3.20 -9.92
C TYR A 118 30.89 -2.63 -11.21
N SER A 119 30.06 -2.46 -12.23
CA SER A 119 30.46 -1.88 -13.52
C SER A 119 31.14 -0.51 -13.32
N SER A 120 32.19 -0.20 -14.07
CA SER A 120 32.85 1.11 -14.01
C SER A 120 32.03 2.23 -14.69
N ASP A 121 31.16 1.84 -15.63
CA ASP A 121 30.27 2.66 -16.44
C ASP A 121 28.81 2.60 -15.93
N LEU A 122 28.61 2.70 -14.61
CA LEU A 122 27.27 2.85 -14.03
C LEU A 122 26.67 4.22 -14.43
N PRO A 123 25.36 4.28 -14.71
CA PRO A 123 24.70 5.54 -15.05
C PRO A 123 24.64 6.47 -13.84
N ALA A 124 24.84 7.77 -14.06
CA ALA A 124 24.59 8.78 -13.04
C ALA A 124 23.08 8.86 -12.71
N THR A 125 22.77 9.30 -11.49
CA THR A 125 21.39 9.47 -11.00
C THR A 125 21.11 10.92 -10.58
N SER A 126 19.86 11.34 -10.71
CA SER A 126 19.32 12.53 -10.07
C SER A 126 18.68 12.11 -8.76
N VAL A 127 19.24 12.57 -7.64
CA VAL A 127 18.75 12.26 -6.30
C VAL A 127 17.65 13.25 -5.94
N ILE A 128 16.42 12.78 -5.70
CA ILE A 128 15.25 13.61 -5.40
C ILE A 128 14.89 13.43 -3.93
N ILE A 129 14.97 14.53 -3.18
CA ILE A 129 14.62 14.58 -1.75
C ILE A 129 13.46 15.55 -1.58
N THR A 130 12.28 15.04 -1.25
CA THR A 130 11.11 15.87 -0.97
C THR A 130 11.01 16.13 0.52
N PHE A 131 10.70 17.36 0.94
CA PHE A 131 10.56 17.68 2.36
C PHE A 131 9.52 18.75 2.62
N HIS A 132 9.01 18.78 3.85
CA HIS A 132 8.15 19.84 4.37
C HIS A 132 8.46 20.06 5.84
N ASN A 133 8.95 21.25 6.21
CA ASN A 133 9.32 21.62 7.59
C ASN A 133 10.23 20.57 8.27
N GLU A 134 11.25 20.10 7.54
CA GLU A 134 12.26 19.19 8.09
C GLU A 134 13.23 19.94 9.02
N ALA A 135 13.80 19.24 10.00
CA ALA A 135 14.86 19.83 10.80
C ALA A 135 16.10 20.10 9.93
N ARG A 136 16.73 21.27 10.10
CA ARG A 136 17.90 21.65 9.29
C ARG A 136 19.05 20.65 9.45
N SER A 137 19.26 20.11 10.65
CA SER A 137 20.31 19.14 10.93
C SER A 137 20.09 17.80 10.21
N THR A 138 18.86 17.28 10.17
CA THR A 138 18.55 16.03 9.44
C THR A 138 18.65 16.24 7.93
N LEU A 139 18.03 17.30 7.39
CA LEU A 139 18.05 17.60 5.97
C LEU A 139 19.48 17.78 5.43
N LEU A 140 20.31 18.58 6.12
CA LEU A 140 21.70 18.79 5.74
C LEU A 140 22.51 17.49 5.82
N ARG A 141 22.32 16.69 6.87
CA ARG A 141 23.02 15.41 7.03
C ARG A 141 22.61 14.39 5.97
N THR A 142 21.37 14.39 5.49
CA THR A 142 20.96 13.60 4.33
C THR A 142 21.74 14.02 3.08
N VAL A 143 21.75 15.32 2.74
CA VAL A 143 22.49 15.85 1.59
C VAL A 143 23.98 15.52 1.66
N LYS A 144 24.61 15.78 2.80
CA LYS A 144 26.03 15.49 3.02
C LYS A 144 26.36 14.01 2.98
N SER A 145 25.51 13.15 3.55
CA SER A 145 25.73 11.70 3.46
C SER A 145 25.75 11.22 2.02
N VAL A 146 24.86 11.74 1.15
CA VAL A 146 24.84 11.42 -0.28
C VAL A 146 26.14 11.88 -0.94
N LEU A 147 26.54 13.14 -0.73
CA LEU A 147 27.75 13.71 -1.34
C LEU A 147 29.03 12.98 -0.89
N ASN A 148 29.14 12.65 0.39
CA ASN A 148 30.36 12.09 0.96
C ASN A 148 30.56 10.60 0.68
N ARG A 149 29.47 9.84 0.46
CA ARG A 149 29.50 8.36 0.34
C ARG A 149 29.09 7.86 -1.03
N THR A 150 29.07 8.74 -2.02
CA THR A 150 28.78 8.40 -3.41
C THR A 150 29.88 8.94 -4.32
N PRO A 151 30.42 8.12 -5.24
CA PRO A 151 31.35 8.60 -6.27
C PRO A 151 30.77 9.80 -7.02
N ALA A 152 31.57 10.87 -7.16
CA ALA A 152 31.08 12.14 -7.70
C ALA A 152 30.49 12.01 -9.10
N ASN A 153 31.04 11.14 -9.96
CA ASN A 153 30.53 10.87 -11.30
C ASN A 153 29.13 10.23 -11.34
N LEU A 154 28.70 9.58 -10.25
CA LEU A 154 27.38 8.94 -10.16
C LEU A 154 26.28 9.91 -9.69
N ILE A 155 26.64 11.07 -9.14
CA ILE A 155 25.67 12.12 -8.78
C ILE A 155 25.58 13.11 -9.93
N GLN A 156 24.49 13.07 -10.69
CA GLN A 156 24.20 14.12 -11.66
C GLN A 156 23.82 15.42 -10.93
N GLU A 157 22.89 15.31 -9.98
CA GLU A 157 22.36 16.41 -9.18
C GLU A 157 21.58 15.88 -7.97
N ILE A 158 21.42 16.74 -6.96
CA ILE A 158 20.53 16.52 -5.82
C ILE A 158 19.42 17.59 -5.90
N ILE A 159 18.19 17.16 -6.16
CA ILE A 159 17.02 18.04 -6.28
C ILE A 159 16.25 17.98 -4.95
N LEU A 160 16.35 19.05 -4.18
CA LEU A 160 15.54 19.27 -3.00
C LEU A 160 14.20 19.86 -3.43
N VAL A 161 13.12 19.10 -3.24
CA VAL A 161 11.76 19.60 -3.51
C VAL A 161 11.13 20.03 -2.18
N ASP A 162 11.10 21.34 -1.97
CA ASP A 162 10.48 21.96 -0.80
C ASP A 162 8.97 22.05 -1.02
N ASP A 163 8.23 21.18 -0.34
CA ASP A 163 6.78 21.10 -0.37
C ASP A 163 6.16 22.16 0.55
N PHE A 164 6.40 23.43 0.22
CA PHE A 164 5.81 24.58 0.89
C PHE A 164 6.11 24.63 2.41
N SER A 165 7.38 24.49 2.78
CA SER A 165 7.84 24.74 4.15
C SER A 165 7.59 26.19 4.57
N SER A 166 7.43 26.44 5.87
CA SER A 166 7.20 27.78 6.40
C SER A 166 8.38 28.72 6.18
N ASP A 167 9.59 28.18 6.11
CA ASP A 167 10.82 28.92 5.84
C ASP A 167 11.44 28.44 4.51
N PRO A 168 11.46 29.29 3.46
CA PRO A 168 12.08 28.93 2.19
C PRO A 168 13.60 28.79 2.27
N GLU A 169 14.25 29.38 3.29
CA GLU A 169 15.71 29.34 3.44
C GLU A 169 16.24 27.94 3.80
N ASP A 170 15.37 27.04 4.31
CA ASP A 170 15.71 25.63 4.53
C ASP A 170 16.17 24.95 3.23
N CYS A 171 15.61 25.38 2.09
CA CYS A 171 15.97 24.87 0.77
C CYS A 171 17.00 25.76 0.07
N LEU A 172 16.77 27.07 0.06
CA LEU A 172 17.53 28.02 -0.75
C LEU A 172 19.00 28.09 -0.34
N LEU A 173 19.30 28.08 0.96
CA LEU A 173 20.68 28.15 1.45
C LEU A 173 21.50 26.91 1.06
N LEU A 174 20.86 25.74 0.93
CA LEU A 174 21.52 24.50 0.53
C LEU A 174 21.96 24.51 -0.94
N THR A 175 21.43 25.40 -1.79
CA THR A 175 21.89 25.56 -3.19
C THR A 175 23.34 26.05 -3.30
N ARG A 176 23.92 26.55 -2.20
CA ARG A 176 25.35 26.89 -2.12
C ARG A 176 26.26 25.67 -2.06
N ILE A 177 25.69 24.47 -1.82
CA ILE A 177 26.41 23.20 -1.85
C ILE A 177 26.46 22.71 -3.31
N PRO A 178 27.63 22.30 -3.83
CA PRO A 178 27.74 21.80 -5.20
C PRO A 178 26.74 20.68 -5.50
N LYS A 179 26.19 20.69 -6.73
CA LYS A 179 25.18 19.75 -7.25
C LYS A 179 23.79 19.84 -6.61
N VAL A 180 23.58 20.68 -5.60
CA VAL A 180 22.27 20.83 -4.94
C VAL A 180 21.43 21.88 -5.65
N LYS A 181 20.20 21.52 -6.02
CA LYS A 181 19.17 22.39 -6.59
C LYS A 181 17.99 22.45 -5.65
N CYS A 182 17.37 23.62 -5.55
CA CYS A 182 16.14 23.82 -4.79
C CYS A 182 14.95 24.01 -5.74
N LEU A 183 13.88 23.25 -5.52
CA LEU A 183 12.61 23.35 -6.22
C LEU A 183 11.49 23.53 -5.21
N ARG A 184 11.00 24.75 -5.02
CA ARG A 184 9.96 25.05 -4.04
C ARG A 184 8.56 25.05 -4.66
N ASN A 185 7.61 24.38 -4.03
CA ASN A 185 6.18 24.45 -4.36
C ASN A 185 5.56 25.74 -3.79
N ASP A 186 4.67 26.38 -4.56
CA ASP A 186 3.98 27.61 -4.13
C ASP A 186 2.80 27.35 -3.18
N ARG A 187 2.45 26.07 -3.00
CA ARG A 187 1.46 25.58 -2.04
C ARG A 187 1.80 24.17 -1.60
N ARG A 188 1.19 23.71 -0.52
CA ARG A 188 1.35 22.34 -0.04
C ARG A 188 0.73 21.34 -1.03
N GLU A 189 1.57 20.60 -1.73
CA GLU A 189 1.16 19.62 -2.73
C GLU A 189 1.23 18.18 -2.18
N GLY A 190 2.05 17.93 -1.17
CA GLY A 190 2.28 16.59 -0.65
C GLY A 190 3.45 15.87 -1.30
N LEU A 191 3.86 14.74 -0.72
CA LEU A 191 5.05 14.00 -1.16
C LEU A 191 4.89 13.49 -2.59
N ILE A 192 3.68 13.01 -2.95
CA ILE A 192 3.43 12.32 -4.22
C ILE A 192 3.67 13.27 -5.39
N ARG A 193 3.00 14.43 -5.38
CA ARG A 193 3.11 15.46 -6.41
C ARG A 193 4.49 16.11 -6.40
N SER A 194 5.10 16.29 -5.23
CA SER A 194 6.48 16.81 -5.12
C SER A 194 7.51 15.89 -5.75
N ARG A 195 7.39 14.56 -5.56
CA ARG A 195 8.29 13.58 -6.21
C ARG A 195 8.13 13.58 -7.72
N VAL A 196 6.90 13.69 -8.22
CA VAL A 196 6.63 13.83 -9.66
C VAL A 196 7.30 15.09 -10.21
N ARG A 197 7.14 16.24 -9.53
CA ARG A 197 7.77 17.50 -9.94
C ARG A 197 9.30 17.40 -9.98
N GLY A 198 9.90 16.77 -8.97
CA GLY A 198 11.34 16.49 -8.94
C GLY A 198 11.81 15.59 -10.08
N ALA A 199 11.04 14.55 -10.40
CA ALA A 199 11.32 13.63 -11.51
C ALA A 199 11.23 14.31 -12.89
N ASP A 200 10.34 15.29 -13.03
CA ASP A 200 10.13 16.01 -14.28
C ASP A 200 11.32 16.90 -14.63
N VAL A 201 11.91 17.57 -13.64
CA VAL A 201 13.08 18.44 -13.83
C VAL A 201 14.42 17.69 -13.77
N ALA A 202 14.44 16.43 -13.34
CA ALA A 202 15.65 15.61 -13.27
C ALA A 202 16.30 15.44 -14.65
N SER A 203 17.61 15.57 -14.74
CA SER A 203 18.37 15.49 -15.99
C SER A 203 19.03 14.12 -16.22
N ALA A 204 19.18 13.29 -15.18
CA ALA A 204 19.75 11.96 -15.31
C ALA A 204 18.77 10.92 -15.89
N ALA A 205 19.34 9.84 -16.42
CA ALA A 205 18.58 8.67 -16.89
C ALA A 205 18.00 7.84 -15.74
N VAL A 206 18.61 7.89 -14.55
CA VAL A 206 18.16 7.17 -13.36
C VAL A 206 17.68 8.17 -12.30
N LEU A 207 16.62 7.81 -11.59
CA LEU A 207 16.06 8.57 -10.46
C LEU A 207 16.33 7.82 -9.17
N THR A 208 16.80 8.54 -8.14
CA THR A 208 16.94 8.01 -6.79
C THR A 208 16.11 8.85 -5.83
N PHE A 209 15.10 8.25 -5.20
CA PHE A 209 14.28 8.94 -4.20
C PHE A 209 14.81 8.64 -2.80
N LEU A 210 14.89 9.69 -1.97
CA LEU A 210 15.24 9.62 -0.55
C LEU A 210 14.29 10.50 0.26
N ASP A 211 14.00 10.07 1.49
CA ASP A 211 13.37 10.94 2.48
C ASP A 211 14.40 11.89 3.08
N SER A 212 13.93 13.01 3.64
CA SER A 212 14.76 14.14 4.11
C SER A 212 15.48 13.91 5.45
N HIS A 213 15.41 12.69 5.98
CA HIS A 213 15.94 12.29 7.29
C HIS A 213 16.57 10.90 7.18
N CYS A 214 17.39 10.76 6.13
CA CYS A 214 18.17 9.58 5.82
C CYS A 214 19.67 9.82 6.03
N GLU A 215 20.42 8.74 6.27
CA GLU A 215 21.88 8.72 6.22
C GLU A 215 22.32 7.51 5.40
N VAL A 216 22.86 7.73 4.21
CA VAL A 216 23.27 6.63 3.32
C VAL A 216 24.58 6.00 3.79
N ASN A 217 24.75 4.69 3.69
CA ASN A 217 25.99 4.02 4.11
C ASN A 217 27.04 3.97 2.97
N THR A 218 28.21 3.43 3.25
CA THR A 218 29.28 3.26 2.26
C THR A 218 28.82 2.38 1.09
N GLU A 219 29.16 2.78 -0.14
CA GLU A 219 28.79 2.11 -1.40
C GLU A 219 27.31 1.70 -1.50
N TRP A 220 26.41 2.52 -0.95
CA TRP A 220 24.98 2.23 -0.97
C TRP A 220 24.38 2.28 -2.38
N LEU A 221 24.90 3.14 -3.28
CA LEU A 221 24.24 3.45 -4.55
C LEU A 221 24.62 2.48 -5.67
N GLN A 222 25.90 2.11 -5.77
CA GLN A 222 26.44 1.25 -6.82
C GLN A 222 25.70 -0.10 -6.94
N PRO A 223 25.39 -0.82 -5.84
CA PRO A 223 24.61 -2.05 -5.92
C PRO A 223 23.22 -1.83 -6.54
N MET A 224 22.57 -0.71 -6.24
CA MET A 224 21.23 -0.40 -6.79
C MET A 224 21.30 0.01 -8.26
N LEU A 225 22.26 0.86 -8.64
CA LEU A 225 22.44 1.27 -10.04
C LEU A 225 22.80 0.08 -10.93
N GLN A 226 23.60 -0.87 -10.43
CA GLN A 226 23.93 -2.10 -11.14
C GLN A 226 22.66 -2.88 -11.50
N ARG A 227 21.70 -3.01 -10.57
CA ARG A 227 20.44 -3.72 -10.81
C ARG A 227 19.56 -3.06 -11.85
N VAL A 228 19.43 -1.73 -11.81
CA VAL A 228 18.64 -0.97 -12.78
C VAL A 228 19.32 -0.97 -14.16
N LYS A 229 20.66 -0.94 -14.21
CA LYS A 229 21.41 -1.04 -15.46
C LYS A 229 21.21 -2.39 -16.15
N GLU A 230 21.21 -3.47 -15.38
CA GLU A 230 21.00 -4.82 -15.91
C GLU A 230 19.59 -5.02 -16.48
N ASP A 231 18.61 -4.31 -15.93
CA ASP A 231 17.21 -4.38 -16.34
C ASP A 231 16.48 -3.12 -15.86
N HIS A 232 16.18 -2.23 -16.81
CA HIS A 232 15.60 -0.92 -16.54
C HIS A 232 14.17 -1.01 -15.98
N THR A 233 13.53 -2.19 -16.01
CA THR A 233 12.19 -2.40 -15.44
C THR A 233 12.21 -2.70 -13.93
N ARG A 234 13.40 -2.89 -13.35
CA ARG A 234 13.58 -3.12 -11.91
C ARG A 234 13.48 -1.82 -11.14
N VAL A 235 12.74 -1.89 -10.03
CA VAL A 235 12.68 -0.84 -9.02
C VAL A 235 13.30 -1.40 -7.75
N VAL A 236 14.35 -0.74 -7.27
CA VAL A 236 15.22 -1.32 -6.24
C VAL A 236 15.30 -0.43 -5.00
N SER A 237 15.24 -1.05 -3.82
CA SER A 237 15.35 -0.39 -2.52
C SER A 237 16.54 -0.95 -1.73
N PRO A 238 17.16 -0.16 -0.83
CA PRO A 238 18.16 -0.65 0.09
C PRO A 238 17.50 -1.46 1.22
N ILE A 239 18.32 -2.14 2.04
CA ILE A 239 17.91 -2.39 3.42
C ILE A 239 17.88 -1.06 4.16
N ILE A 240 16.74 -0.78 4.79
CA ILE A 240 16.53 0.45 5.54
C ILE A 240 16.93 0.21 6.99
N ASP A 241 18.10 0.69 7.37
CA ASP A 241 18.59 0.67 8.75
C ASP A 241 17.82 1.69 9.61
N VAL A 242 17.86 1.53 10.92
CA VAL A 242 17.14 2.38 11.86
C VAL A 242 18.05 3.47 12.38
N ILE A 243 17.68 4.73 12.20
CA ILE A 243 18.22 5.83 13.00
C ILE A 243 17.24 6.04 14.15
N SER A 244 17.70 5.79 15.37
CA SER A 244 16.88 5.94 16.57
C SER A 244 16.32 7.36 16.68
N LEU A 245 15.00 7.49 16.82
CA LEU A 245 14.33 8.78 16.95
C LEU A 245 14.66 9.50 18.26
N ASP A 246 15.22 8.80 19.25
CA ASP A 246 15.48 9.33 20.59
C ASP A 246 16.92 9.80 20.78
N ASN A 247 17.90 9.06 20.26
CA ASN A 247 19.33 9.31 20.46
C ASN A 247 20.16 9.29 19.16
N PHE A 248 19.50 9.16 18.01
CA PHE A 248 20.13 9.15 16.69
C PHE A 248 21.18 8.05 16.46
N ALA A 249 21.23 7.00 17.29
CA ALA A 249 22.06 5.84 17.03
C ALA A 249 21.68 5.20 15.68
N TYR A 250 22.70 4.89 14.86
CA TYR A 250 22.52 4.17 13.60
C TYR A 250 22.58 2.66 13.87
N LEU A 251 21.47 1.96 13.68
CA LEU A 251 21.26 0.56 14.06
C LEU A 251 20.96 -0.27 12.82
N ALA A 252 21.70 -1.36 12.65
CA ALA A 252 21.50 -2.28 11.52
C ALA A 252 20.12 -2.94 11.56
N ALA A 253 19.41 -2.93 10.44
CA ALA A 253 18.21 -3.72 10.24
C ALA A 253 18.55 -5.15 9.77
N SER A 254 17.64 -6.09 10.02
CA SER A 254 17.77 -7.46 9.54
C SER A 254 17.75 -7.51 8.01
N ALA A 255 18.64 -8.31 7.43
CA ALA A 255 18.68 -8.59 5.99
C ALA A 255 17.65 -9.65 5.55
N ASP A 256 16.95 -10.26 6.50
CA ASP A 256 15.94 -11.29 6.24
C ASP A 256 14.51 -10.72 6.16
N LEU A 257 14.38 -9.40 5.99
CA LEU A 257 13.09 -8.71 5.91
C LEU A 257 12.77 -8.29 4.47
N ARG A 258 11.51 -8.47 4.09
CA ARG A 258 10.89 -7.90 2.89
C ARG A 258 9.62 -7.14 3.24
N GLY A 259 9.15 -6.29 2.34
CA GLY A 259 7.91 -5.56 2.53
C GLY A 259 6.69 -6.45 2.26
N GLY A 260 5.73 -6.40 3.16
CA GLY A 260 4.44 -7.06 3.04
C GLY A 260 3.30 -6.12 3.46
N PHE A 261 2.06 -6.61 3.38
CA PHE A 261 0.90 -5.84 3.80
C PHE A 261 -0.26 -6.74 4.22
N ASP A 262 -1.21 -6.17 4.96
CA ASP A 262 -2.50 -6.81 5.24
C ASP A 262 -3.62 -6.26 4.36
N TRP A 263 -4.79 -6.90 4.39
CA TRP A 263 -5.93 -6.49 3.57
C TRP A 263 -6.41 -5.06 3.83
N SER A 264 -6.06 -4.44 4.97
CA SER A 264 -6.37 -3.03 5.23
C SER A 264 -5.46 -2.04 4.47
N LEU A 265 -4.56 -2.57 3.63
CA LEU A 265 -3.45 -1.86 2.99
C LEU A 265 -2.57 -1.16 4.03
N HIS A 266 -2.19 -1.88 5.07
CA HIS A 266 -1.18 -1.43 6.04
C HIS A 266 0.16 -2.12 5.77
N PHE A 267 1.24 -1.34 5.68
CA PHE A 267 2.57 -1.85 5.37
C PHE A 267 3.17 -2.51 6.61
N LYS A 268 3.81 -3.66 6.42
CA LYS A 268 4.56 -4.35 7.48
C LYS A 268 5.85 -4.94 6.91
N TRP A 269 6.84 -5.05 7.78
CA TRP A 269 8.03 -5.84 7.49
C TRP A 269 7.74 -7.31 7.81
N GLU A 270 8.01 -8.19 6.86
CA GLU A 270 7.83 -9.63 7.00
C GLU A 270 9.17 -10.34 6.83
N GLN A 271 9.35 -11.44 7.56
CA GLN A 271 10.46 -12.34 7.30
C GLN A 271 10.33 -12.94 5.89
N ILE A 272 11.45 -13.12 5.22
CA ILE A 272 11.50 -13.90 3.99
C ILE A 272 10.96 -15.31 4.28
N PRO A 273 10.08 -15.87 3.42
CA PRO A 273 9.56 -17.23 3.59
C PRO A 273 10.68 -18.25 3.79
N LEU A 274 10.47 -19.23 4.68
CA LEU A 274 11.51 -20.18 5.08
C LEU A 274 12.13 -20.89 3.87
N GLU A 275 11.33 -21.30 2.89
CA GLU A 275 11.80 -21.94 1.66
C GLU A 275 12.75 -21.04 0.86
N GLN A 276 12.40 -19.75 0.70
CA GLN A 276 13.26 -18.77 0.03
C GLN A 276 14.53 -18.49 0.84
N LYS A 277 14.42 -18.47 2.18
CA LYS A 277 15.56 -18.29 3.08
C LYS A 277 16.55 -19.44 2.98
N ILE A 278 16.07 -20.69 2.90
CA ILE A 278 16.92 -21.89 2.75
C ILE A 278 17.57 -21.93 1.35
N ALA A 279 16.82 -21.58 0.30
CA ALA A 279 17.34 -21.55 -1.07
C ALA A 279 18.40 -20.46 -1.30
N ARG A 280 18.46 -19.47 -0.42
CA ARG A 280 19.37 -18.33 -0.51
C ARG A 280 20.74 -18.66 0.08
N THR A 281 21.63 -19.15 -0.76
CA THR A 281 23.02 -19.47 -0.39
C THR A 281 23.94 -18.25 -0.32
N ASP A 282 23.62 -17.19 -1.05
CA ASP A 282 24.39 -15.94 -1.09
C ASP A 282 23.59 -14.79 -0.44
N PRO A 283 24.01 -14.30 0.75
CA PRO A 283 23.33 -13.24 1.49
C PRO A 283 23.45 -11.86 0.83
N THR A 284 24.23 -11.71 -0.24
CA THR A 284 24.36 -10.46 -0.99
C THR A 284 23.35 -10.30 -2.12
N LYS A 285 22.71 -11.39 -2.56
CA LYS A 285 21.78 -11.35 -3.70
C LYS A 285 20.55 -10.48 -3.42
N PRO A 286 19.94 -9.84 -4.43
CA PRO A 286 18.68 -9.12 -4.22
C PRO A 286 17.56 -10.03 -3.71
N ILE A 287 16.61 -9.45 -2.98
CA ILE A 287 15.41 -10.12 -2.45
C ILE A 287 14.20 -9.54 -3.17
N ARG A 288 13.37 -10.38 -3.81
CA ARG A 288 12.10 -9.92 -4.37
C ARG A 288 11.14 -9.53 -3.25
N THR A 289 10.55 -8.34 -3.36
CA THR A 289 9.62 -7.82 -2.35
C THR A 289 8.24 -7.56 -2.95
N PRO A 290 7.14 -8.05 -2.36
CA PRO A 290 5.78 -7.74 -2.80
C PRO A 290 5.51 -6.25 -2.90
N VAL A 291 5.93 -5.51 -1.87
CA VAL A 291 5.73 -4.06 -1.76
C VAL A 291 7.01 -3.41 -1.22
N ILE A 292 7.29 -2.17 -1.64
CA ILE A 292 8.36 -1.36 -1.03
C ILE A 292 7.79 -0.43 0.05
N ALA A 293 8.63 0.02 0.99
CA ALA A 293 8.25 1.04 1.95
C ALA A 293 7.89 2.37 1.27
N GLY A 294 8.46 2.65 0.10
CA GLY A 294 8.17 3.83 -0.73
C GLY A 294 9.10 5.01 -0.49
N GLY A 295 9.67 5.16 0.71
CA GLY A 295 10.56 6.27 1.06
C GLY A 295 11.86 6.34 0.26
N ILE A 296 12.46 5.18 -0.02
CA ILE A 296 13.81 5.07 -0.57
C ILE A 296 13.86 4.02 -1.68
N PHE A 297 14.12 4.44 -2.92
CA PHE A 297 14.27 3.53 -4.05
C PHE A 297 14.96 4.18 -5.25
N VAL A 298 15.43 3.36 -6.18
CA VAL A 298 16.04 3.73 -7.46
C VAL A 298 15.21 3.13 -8.59
N ILE A 299 14.98 3.93 -9.64
CA ILE A 299 14.20 3.54 -10.82
C ILE A 299 14.76 4.24 -12.07
N ASP A 300 14.71 3.55 -13.22
CA ASP A 300 14.97 4.20 -14.50
C ASP A 300 13.91 5.28 -14.80
N LYS A 301 14.35 6.46 -15.24
CA LYS A 301 13.46 7.61 -15.50
C LYS A 301 12.47 7.31 -16.62
N SER A 302 12.91 6.65 -17.69
CA SER A 302 12.04 6.30 -18.82
C SER A 302 10.97 5.30 -18.38
N TRP A 303 11.34 4.35 -17.51
CA TRP A 303 10.42 3.39 -16.92
C TRP A 303 9.42 4.06 -15.97
N PHE A 304 9.87 4.96 -15.10
CA PHE A 304 8.98 5.75 -14.22
C PHE A 304 7.94 6.54 -15.05
N ASN A 305 8.37 7.14 -16.16
CA ASN A 305 7.48 7.85 -17.08
C ASN A 305 6.53 6.91 -17.82
N HIS A 306 7.02 5.77 -18.33
CA HIS A 306 6.22 4.77 -19.01
C HIS A 306 5.11 4.22 -18.10
N LEU A 307 5.44 3.92 -16.85
CA LEU A 307 4.48 3.50 -15.84
C LEU A 307 3.46 4.60 -15.53
N GLY A 308 3.67 5.86 -15.88
CA GLY A 308 2.78 6.99 -15.59
C GLY A 308 3.01 7.66 -14.24
N LYS A 309 4.29 7.68 -13.80
CA LYS A 309 4.80 8.39 -12.62
C LYS A 309 4.08 7.97 -11.33
N TYR A 310 3.52 8.89 -10.54
CA TYR A 310 2.56 8.57 -9.49
C TYR A 310 1.14 9.03 -9.87
N ASP A 311 0.13 8.53 -9.17
CA ASP A 311 -1.23 9.08 -9.22
C ASP A 311 -1.27 10.48 -8.56
N ALA A 312 -1.25 11.54 -9.38
CA ALA A 312 -1.24 12.92 -8.91
C ALA A 312 -2.51 13.35 -8.15
N GLN A 313 -3.59 12.55 -8.18
CA GLN A 313 -4.80 12.80 -7.39
C GLN A 313 -4.75 12.21 -5.98
N MET A 314 -3.67 11.52 -5.61
CA MET A 314 -3.36 11.18 -4.22
C MET A 314 -2.87 12.40 -3.46
N ASP A 315 -3.23 12.49 -2.18
CA ASP A 315 -2.96 13.67 -1.36
C ASP A 315 -1.96 13.39 -0.24
N ILE A 316 -1.06 14.36 -0.01
CA ILE A 316 -0.09 14.42 1.10
C ILE A 316 0.81 13.20 1.25
N TRP A 317 0.31 12.10 1.82
CA TRP A 317 1.07 10.93 2.21
C TRP A 317 0.20 9.67 2.31
N GLY A 318 0.80 8.53 1.99
CA GLY A 318 0.28 7.20 2.24
C GLY A 318 -0.48 6.62 1.05
N GLY A 319 -0.35 5.32 0.82
CA GLY A 319 -1.02 4.60 -0.26
C GLY A 319 -0.21 4.51 -1.56
N GLU A 320 0.69 5.47 -1.80
CA GLU A 320 1.46 5.57 -3.04
C GLU A 320 2.49 4.43 -3.18
N ASN A 321 3.00 3.92 -2.07
CA ASN A 321 3.92 2.79 -2.04
C ASN A 321 3.22 1.51 -2.52
N PHE A 322 1.96 1.26 -2.14
CA PHE A 322 1.17 0.14 -2.64
C PHE A 322 0.82 0.32 -4.12
N GLU A 323 0.38 1.51 -4.50
CA GLU A 323 -0.01 1.82 -5.88
C GLU A 323 1.14 1.60 -6.86
N LEU A 324 2.31 2.16 -6.56
CA LEU A 324 3.50 1.94 -7.36
C LEU A 324 3.92 0.48 -7.37
N SER A 325 3.86 -0.21 -6.22
CA SER A 325 4.27 -1.61 -6.12
C SER A 325 3.39 -2.55 -6.95
N PHE A 326 2.06 -2.41 -6.84
CA PHE A 326 1.12 -3.19 -7.63
C PHE A 326 1.30 -2.90 -9.11
N ARG A 327 1.43 -1.63 -9.48
CA ARG A 327 1.66 -1.21 -10.87
C ARG A 327 2.94 -1.80 -11.45
N VAL A 328 4.07 -1.68 -10.76
CA VAL A 328 5.36 -2.23 -11.23
C VAL A 328 5.24 -3.73 -11.49
N TRP A 329 4.76 -4.51 -10.51
CA TRP A 329 4.62 -5.96 -10.65
C TRP A 329 3.64 -6.37 -11.73
N MET A 330 2.45 -5.78 -11.72
CA MET A 330 1.37 -6.18 -12.62
C MET A 330 1.61 -5.72 -14.06
N CYS A 331 2.43 -4.69 -14.28
CA CYS A 331 2.71 -4.14 -15.61
C CYS A 331 4.10 -4.51 -16.16
N GLY A 332 4.73 -5.56 -15.61
CA GLY A 332 5.89 -6.21 -16.24
C GLY A 332 7.27 -5.88 -15.66
N GLY A 333 7.34 -5.10 -14.58
CA GLY A 333 8.58 -4.86 -13.84
C GLY A 333 8.69 -5.73 -12.59
N SER A 334 9.69 -5.43 -11.75
CA SER A 334 9.89 -6.11 -10.47
C SER A 334 10.40 -5.18 -9.38
N LEU A 335 10.09 -5.54 -8.13
CA LEU A 335 10.61 -4.86 -6.94
C LEU A 335 11.65 -5.71 -6.22
N GLU A 336 12.79 -5.10 -5.89
CA GLU A 336 13.89 -5.77 -5.20
C GLU A 336 14.38 -4.96 -3.98
N ILE A 337 14.79 -5.66 -2.93
CA ILE A 337 15.62 -5.12 -1.84
C ILE A 337 17.05 -5.61 -2.07
N VAL A 338 18.02 -4.70 -2.08
CA VAL A 338 19.44 -5.01 -2.36
C VAL A 338 20.24 -4.99 -1.05
N PRO A 339 20.64 -6.14 -0.48
CA PRO A 339 21.20 -6.21 0.88
C PRO A 339 22.52 -5.48 1.10
N CYS A 340 23.33 -5.35 0.04
CA CYS A 340 24.58 -4.59 0.08
C CYS A 340 24.36 -3.08 -0.01
N SER A 341 23.15 -2.63 -0.29
CA SER A 341 22.76 -1.23 -0.19
C SER A 341 22.11 -0.98 1.17
N ARG A 342 22.67 -0.05 1.95
CA ARG A 342 22.25 0.28 3.32
C ARG A 342 21.98 1.77 3.44
N VAL A 343 20.79 2.13 3.92
CA VAL A 343 20.41 3.52 4.18
C VAL A 343 19.70 3.60 5.51
N GLY A 344 20.21 4.41 6.44
CA GLY A 344 19.55 4.68 7.70
C GLY A 344 18.37 5.64 7.51
N HIS A 345 17.29 5.43 8.25
CA HIS A 345 16.11 6.27 8.23
C HIS A 345 15.59 6.52 9.65
N VAL A 346 15.18 7.76 9.95
CA VAL A 346 14.55 8.11 11.23
C VAL A 346 13.08 7.67 11.24
N PHE A 347 12.79 6.52 11.84
CA PHE A 347 11.42 6.02 11.98
C PHE A 347 10.67 6.76 13.08
N ARG A 348 9.60 7.47 12.72
CA ARG A 348 8.78 8.27 13.65
C ARG A 348 7.53 7.51 14.08
N LYS A 349 7.04 7.77 15.30
CA LYS A 349 5.78 7.20 15.83
C LYS A 349 4.53 7.97 15.36
N ARG A 350 4.70 9.24 14.97
CA ARG A 350 3.62 10.13 14.52
C ARG A 350 4.11 11.00 13.37
N HIS A 351 3.19 11.48 12.55
CA HIS A 351 3.49 12.49 11.52
C HIS A 351 3.53 13.88 12.15
N PRO A 352 4.58 14.68 11.92
CA PRO A 352 4.69 16.04 12.47
C PRO A 352 3.99 17.12 11.64
N TYR A 353 3.43 16.78 10.49
CA TYR A 353 2.82 17.72 9.55
C TYR A 353 1.30 17.62 9.53
N ASN A 354 0.67 18.71 9.11
CA ASN A 354 -0.78 18.83 9.03
C ASN A 354 -1.35 18.09 7.81
N PHE A 355 -2.52 17.49 8.01
CA PHE A 355 -3.34 16.90 6.96
C PHE A 355 -4.62 17.74 6.84
N PRO A 356 -4.87 18.45 5.72
CA PRO A 356 -6.01 19.36 5.60
C PRO A 356 -7.36 18.71 5.90
N GLU A 357 -7.56 17.46 5.46
CA GLU A 357 -8.76 16.67 5.72
C GLU A 357 -8.59 15.64 6.85
N GLY A 358 -7.48 15.71 7.60
CA GLY A 358 -7.10 14.73 8.61
C GLY A 358 -6.38 13.50 8.04
N ASN A 359 -5.47 12.94 8.86
CA ASN A 359 -4.58 11.84 8.45
C ASN A 359 -5.37 10.61 7.98
N ALA A 360 -6.35 10.17 8.78
CA ALA A 360 -7.13 8.97 8.48
C ALA A 360 -7.91 9.07 7.17
N LEU A 361 -8.55 10.22 6.89
CA LEU A 361 -9.32 10.41 5.65
C LEU A 361 -8.40 10.52 4.44
N THR A 362 -7.26 11.20 4.57
CA THR A 362 -6.24 11.27 3.50
C THR A 362 -5.72 9.89 3.15
N TYR A 363 -5.36 9.09 4.16
CA TYR A 363 -4.90 7.72 3.97
C TYR A 363 -5.97 6.82 3.34
N ILE A 364 -7.23 6.93 3.79
CA ILE A 364 -8.37 6.22 3.21
C ILE A 364 -8.54 6.61 1.75
N ARG A 365 -8.55 7.90 1.43
CA ARG A 365 -8.67 8.39 0.05
C ARG A 365 -7.63 7.76 -0.85
N ASN A 366 -6.35 7.82 -0.48
CA ASN A 366 -5.27 7.28 -1.33
C ASN A 366 -5.34 5.75 -1.44
N THR A 367 -5.53 5.03 -0.33
CA THR A 367 -5.64 3.55 -0.35
C THR A 367 -6.88 3.07 -1.11
N LYS A 368 -7.99 3.79 -1.06
CA LYS A 368 -9.16 3.52 -1.91
C LYS A 368 -8.84 3.65 -3.39
N ARG A 369 -8.12 4.71 -3.80
CA ARG A 369 -7.68 4.87 -5.19
C ARG A 369 -6.83 3.68 -5.63
N THR A 370 -5.92 3.22 -4.79
CA THR A 370 -5.13 2.01 -5.03
C THR A 370 -6.00 0.78 -5.20
N ALA A 371 -6.92 0.53 -4.24
CA ALA A 371 -7.78 -0.65 -4.25
C ALA A 371 -8.71 -0.70 -5.48
N GLU A 372 -9.31 0.44 -5.83
CA GLU A 372 -10.24 0.55 -6.96
C GLU A 372 -9.57 0.35 -8.32
N VAL A 373 -8.30 0.72 -8.46
CA VAL A 373 -7.55 0.57 -9.71
C VAL A 373 -6.89 -0.80 -9.82
N TRP A 374 -6.33 -1.34 -8.74
CA TRP A 374 -5.36 -2.43 -8.80
C TRP A 374 -5.82 -3.75 -8.17
N MET A 375 -6.82 -3.75 -7.27
CA MET A 375 -7.18 -4.96 -6.51
C MET A 375 -8.32 -5.80 -7.12
N ASP A 376 -8.84 -5.43 -8.28
CA ASP A 376 -9.92 -6.17 -8.98
C ASP A 376 -11.10 -6.53 -8.05
N GLU A 377 -11.54 -7.79 -8.03
CA GLU A 377 -12.58 -8.28 -7.11
C GLU A 377 -12.11 -8.35 -5.64
N TYR A 378 -10.80 -8.39 -5.39
CA TYR A 378 -10.22 -8.53 -4.06
C TYR A 378 -10.29 -7.23 -3.24
N LYS A 379 -10.65 -6.10 -3.86
CA LYS A 379 -10.90 -4.84 -3.14
C LYS A 379 -11.99 -4.97 -2.07
N GLN A 380 -12.88 -5.97 -2.17
CA GLN A 380 -13.86 -6.26 -1.13
C GLN A 380 -13.20 -6.54 0.23
N TYR A 381 -12.07 -7.26 0.25
CA TYR A 381 -11.35 -7.56 1.49
C TYR A 381 -10.71 -6.31 2.11
N TYR A 382 -10.36 -5.31 1.29
CA TYR A 382 -9.95 -4.01 1.79
C TYR A 382 -11.10 -3.28 2.49
N TYR A 383 -12.28 -3.28 1.89
CA TYR A 383 -13.46 -2.66 2.51
C TYR A 383 -13.92 -3.39 3.78
N GLU A 384 -13.75 -4.70 3.85
CA GLU A 384 -14.02 -5.51 5.05
C GLU A 384 -13.01 -5.24 6.16
N ALA A 385 -11.72 -5.17 5.82
CA ALA A 385 -10.66 -4.85 6.78
C ALA A 385 -10.69 -3.38 7.22
N ARG A 386 -11.28 -2.49 6.41
CA ARG A 386 -11.42 -1.06 6.71
C ARG A 386 -12.84 -0.55 6.37
N PRO A 387 -13.86 -0.90 7.17
CA PRO A 387 -15.25 -0.51 6.91
C PRO A 387 -15.46 1.01 6.86
N SER A 388 -14.63 1.79 7.55
CA SER A 388 -14.65 3.25 7.53
C SER A 388 -14.33 3.86 6.15
N ALA A 389 -13.80 3.08 5.22
CA ALA A 389 -13.59 3.50 3.83
C ALA A 389 -14.88 3.47 2.99
N ILE A 390 -15.91 2.72 3.41
CA ILE A 390 -17.18 2.63 2.69
C ILE A 390 -17.88 4.00 2.68
N GLY A 391 -18.38 4.41 1.51
CA GLY A 391 -19.07 5.70 1.34
C GLY A 391 -18.18 6.95 1.31
N LYS A 392 -16.87 6.84 1.60
CA LYS A 392 -15.93 7.98 1.51
C LYS A 392 -15.56 8.29 0.05
N ALA A 393 -15.52 9.56 -0.33
CA ALA A 393 -15.10 9.97 -1.66
C ALA A 393 -13.60 9.74 -1.88
N PHE A 394 -13.21 9.39 -3.10
CA PHE A 394 -11.80 9.18 -3.48
C PHE A 394 -11.45 9.80 -4.85
N GLY A 395 -12.38 10.56 -5.44
CA GLY A 395 -12.21 11.16 -6.77
C GLY A 395 -12.31 10.14 -7.90
N SER A 396 -12.19 10.61 -9.14
CA SER A 396 -12.18 9.74 -10.32
C SER A 396 -10.86 8.99 -10.45
N VAL A 397 -10.93 7.70 -10.76
CA VAL A 397 -9.79 6.84 -11.07
C VAL A 397 -9.75 6.42 -12.55
N ALA A 398 -10.63 7.00 -13.39
CA ALA A 398 -10.80 6.59 -14.78
C ALA A 398 -9.49 6.63 -15.59
N THR A 399 -8.68 7.67 -15.41
CA THR A 399 -7.39 7.83 -16.09
C THR A 399 -6.39 6.73 -15.72
N ARG A 400 -6.36 6.30 -14.45
CA ARG A 400 -5.50 5.22 -13.96
C ARG A 400 -5.99 3.86 -14.46
N VAL A 401 -7.30 3.63 -14.47
CA VAL A 401 -7.92 2.41 -15.02
C VAL A 401 -7.61 2.27 -16.52
N GLU A 402 -7.75 3.35 -17.28
CA GLU A 402 -7.45 3.35 -18.71
C GLU A 402 -5.97 3.09 -18.98
N GLN A 403 -5.09 3.68 -18.18
CA GLN A 403 -3.67 3.43 -18.27
C GLN A 403 -3.32 1.96 -17.99
N ARG A 404 -3.91 1.35 -16.95
CA ARG A 404 -3.74 -0.08 -16.63
C ARG A 404 -4.15 -0.97 -17.80
N LYS A 405 -5.25 -0.64 -18.49
CA LYS A 405 -5.69 -1.35 -19.71
C LYS A 405 -4.71 -1.17 -20.85
N LYS A 406 -4.27 0.07 -21.13
CA LYS A 406 -3.32 0.38 -22.21
C LYS A 406 -1.99 -0.37 -22.07
N MET A 407 -1.51 -0.55 -20.84
CA MET A 407 -0.28 -1.28 -20.54
C MET A 407 -0.47 -2.81 -20.48
N ASN A 408 -1.69 -3.31 -20.72
CA ASN A 408 -2.04 -4.74 -20.65
C ASN A 408 -1.56 -5.41 -19.35
N CYS A 409 -1.74 -4.73 -18.21
CA CYS A 409 -1.27 -5.21 -16.93
C CYS A 409 -2.05 -6.47 -16.49
N LYS A 410 -1.36 -7.35 -15.77
CA LYS A 410 -1.91 -8.56 -15.16
C LYS A 410 -3.01 -8.24 -14.13
N SER A 411 -3.77 -9.27 -13.75
CA SER A 411 -4.78 -9.18 -12.70
C SER A 411 -4.17 -9.21 -11.30
N PHE A 412 -4.90 -8.74 -10.30
CA PHE A 412 -4.51 -8.86 -8.90
C PHE A 412 -4.44 -10.32 -8.45
N ARG A 413 -5.26 -11.20 -9.04
CA ARG A 413 -5.14 -12.65 -8.87
C ARG A 413 -3.74 -13.14 -9.27
N TRP A 414 -3.24 -12.74 -10.43
CA TRP A 414 -1.89 -13.08 -10.87
C TRP A 414 -0.84 -12.57 -9.87
N TYR A 415 -1.01 -11.35 -9.36
CA TYR A 415 -0.12 -10.78 -8.34
C TYR A 415 -0.09 -11.64 -7.07
N LEU A 416 -1.25 -12.05 -6.53
CA LEU A 416 -1.32 -12.94 -5.37
C LEU A 416 -0.67 -14.30 -5.67
N GLU A 417 -0.92 -14.88 -6.84
CA GLU A 417 -0.40 -16.22 -7.18
C GLU A 417 1.12 -16.23 -7.46
N ASN A 418 1.70 -15.13 -7.96
CA ASN A 418 3.06 -15.10 -8.51
C ASN A 418 4.03 -14.16 -7.77
N VAL A 419 3.51 -13.21 -7.01
CA VAL A 419 4.31 -12.19 -6.30
C VAL A 419 4.15 -12.31 -4.80
N TYR A 420 2.92 -12.49 -4.31
CA TYR A 420 2.65 -12.53 -2.87
C TYR A 420 1.71 -13.68 -2.45
N PRO A 421 2.09 -14.95 -2.66
CA PRO A 421 1.26 -16.11 -2.33
C PRO A 421 1.05 -16.31 -0.83
N GLU A 422 1.90 -15.69 0.01
CA GLU A 422 1.79 -15.76 1.46
C GLU A 422 0.69 -14.84 2.02
N LEU A 423 0.17 -13.89 1.23
CA LEU A 423 -1.01 -13.10 1.61
C LEU A 423 -2.25 -13.98 1.48
N THR A 424 -2.64 -14.59 2.59
CA THR A 424 -3.81 -15.46 2.65
C THR A 424 -5.08 -14.66 2.39
N VAL A 425 -5.83 -15.07 1.36
CA VAL A 425 -7.17 -14.54 1.09
C VAL A 425 -8.10 -15.02 2.20
N PRO A 426 -8.85 -14.14 2.89
CA PRO A 426 -9.73 -14.54 3.97
C PRO A 426 -10.77 -15.52 3.44
N VAL A 427 -10.76 -16.73 4.00
CA VAL A 427 -11.81 -17.71 3.75
C VAL A 427 -13.00 -17.23 4.56
N LYS A 428 -14.02 -16.67 3.90
CA LYS A 428 -15.30 -16.45 4.56
C LYS A 428 -15.85 -17.81 4.97
N GLU A 429 -16.07 -18.00 6.27
CA GLU A 429 -16.65 -19.23 6.81
C GLU A 429 -17.89 -19.61 6.00
N ALA A 430 -17.97 -20.88 5.61
CA ALA A 430 -19.10 -21.35 4.86
C ALA A 430 -20.33 -21.35 5.78
N LEU A 431 -21.29 -20.47 5.50
CA LEU A 431 -22.53 -20.38 6.26
C LEU A 431 -23.44 -21.54 5.84
N PRO A 432 -23.84 -22.44 6.74
CA PRO A 432 -24.81 -23.46 6.40
C PRO A 432 -26.18 -22.81 6.13
N GLY A 433 -27.04 -23.46 5.35
CA GLY A 433 -28.44 -23.07 5.14
C GLY A 433 -29.16 -23.82 4.03
N ILE A 434 -30.28 -23.24 3.58
CA ILE A 434 -31.11 -23.77 2.49
C ILE A 434 -31.25 -22.75 1.35
N ILE A 435 -31.44 -23.24 0.13
CA ILE A 435 -31.73 -22.43 -1.04
C ILE A 435 -33.19 -22.68 -1.43
N LYS A 436 -34.03 -21.65 -1.28
CA LYS A 436 -35.48 -21.75 -1.47
C LYS A 436 -35.93 -21.06 -2.75
N GLN A 437 -36.91 -21.63 -3.44
CA GLN A 437 -37.62 -21.08 -4.58
C GLN A 437 -39.13 -21.32 -4.37
N GLY A 438 -39.86 -20.28 -3.94
CA GLY A 438 -41.27 -20.41 -3.56
C GLY A 438 -41.43 -21.38 -2.38
N VAL A 439 -42.20 -22.46 -2.56
CA VAL A 439 -42.36 -23.53 -1.55
C VAL A 439 -41.33 -24.65 -1.67
N ASN A 440 -40.51 -24.61 -2.72
CA ASN A 440 -39.54 -25.65 -3.03
C ASN A 440 -38.12 -25.21 -2.61
N CYS A 441 -37.24 -26.18 -2.40
CA CYS A 441 -35.85 -26.02 -2.04
C CYS A 441 -34.98 -26.74 -3.07
N LEU A 442 -33.81 -26.15 -3.35
CA LEU A 442 -32.80 -26.81 -4.16
C LEU A 442 -32.31 -28.06 -3.44
N GLU A 443 -32.34 -29.20 -4.12
CA GLU A 443 -31.92 -30.47 -3.53
C GLU A 443 -31.14 -31.36 -4.50
N SER A 444 -30.24 -32.18 -3.95
CA SER A 444 -29.63 -33.29 -4.68
C SER A 444 -30.62 -34.47 -4.79
N GLN A 445 -30.85 -34.97 -6.00
CA GLN A 445 -31.85 -36.02 -6.28
C GLN A 445 -31.25 -37.42 -6.50
N GLY A 446 -29.94 -37.60 -6.27
CA GLY A 446 -29.22 -38.87 -6.47
C GLY A 446 -27.94 -38.67 -7.27
N GLN A 447 -27.30 -39.75 -7.72
CA GLN A 447 -26.13 -39.71 -8.60
C GLN A 447 -26.48 -40.28 -9.99
N ASP A 448 -25.89 -39.70 -11.04
CA ASP A 448 -25.88 -40.31 -12.37
C ASP A 448 -24.86 -41.48 -12.43
N THR A 449 -24.84 -42.20 -13.57
CA THR A 449 -23.92 -43.32 -13.81
C THR A 449 -22.43 -42.91 -13.81
N ALA A 450 -22.12 -41.61 -13.85
CA ALA A 450 -20.77 -41.05 -13.77
C ALA A 450 -20.42 -40.54 -12.35
N GLY A 451 -21.30 -40.72 -11.36
CA GLY A 451 -21.09 -40.30 -9.98
C GLY A 451 -21.29 -38.80 -9.72
N ASN A 452 -21.85 -38.04 -10.69
CA ASN A 452 -22.25 -36.66 -10.48
C ASN A 452 -23.60 -36.63 -9.78
N PHE A 453 -23.78 -35.74 -8.80
CA PHE A 453 -25.10 -35.59 -8.21
C PHE A 453 -26.00 -34.78 -9.14
N LEU A 454 -27.17 -35.35 -9.44
CA LEU A 454 -28.23 -34.66 -10.14
C LEU A 454 -28.86 -33.63 -9.21
N LEU A 455 -29.14 -32.45 -9.75
CA LEU A 455 -29.74 -31.35 -9.02
C LEU A 455 -31.16 -31.08 -9.52
N GLY A 456 -32.06 -30.85 -8.58
CA GLY A 456 -33.44 -30.47 -8.87
C GLY A 456 -33.99 -29.57 -7.78
N VAL A 457 -35.28 -29.32 -7.87
CA VAL A 457 -36.01 -28.55 -6.86
C VAL A 457 -37.17 -29.42 -6.39
N GLY A 458 -37.32 -29.58 -5.08
CA GLY A 458 -38.45 -30.30 -4.48
C GLY A 458 -38.96 -29.58 -3.25
N ILE A 459 -40.04 -30.08 -2.64
CA ILE A 459 -40.68 -29.41 -1.50
C ILE A 459 -39.66 -29.19 -0.38
N CYS A 460 -39.59 -27.98 0.18
CA CYS A 460 -38.73 -27.71 1.34
C CYS A 460 -39.16 -28.58 2.53
N ARG A 461 -38.25 -29.39 3.07
CA ARG A 461 -38.48 -30.26 4.21
C ARG A 461 -37.63 -29.77 5.39
N GLY A 462 -38.19 -29.82 6.60
CA GLY A 462 -37.51 -29.34 7.81
C GLY A 462 -37.46 -27.81 7.90
N SER A 463 -36.53 -27.30 8.72
CA SER A 463 -36.31 -25.85 8.89
C SER A 463 -34.93 -25.45 8.37
N ALA A 464 -34.71 -24.15 8.13
CA ALA A 464 -33.37 -23.65 7.77
C ALA A 464 -32.29 -23.98 8.82
N LYS A 465 -32.67 -24.29 10.07
CA LYS A 465 -31.76 -24.70 11.15
C LYS A 465 -31.41 -26.19 11.12
N ASN A 466 -32.31 -27.02 10.61
CA ASN A 466 -32.17 -28.47 10.52
C ASN A 466 -32.79 -28.97 9.19
N PRO A 467 -32.17 -28.67 8.05
CA PRO A 467 -32.61 -29.22 6.77
C PRO A 467 -32.15 -30.67 6.62
N PRO A 468 -32.87 -31.50 5.86
CA PRO A 468 -32.38 -32.83 5.50
C PRO A 468 -31.13 -32.70 4.62
N ALA A 469 -30.25 -33.70 4.67
CA ALA A 469 -28.96 -33.68 3.97
C ALA A 469 -29.02 -33.30 2.48
N PRO A 470 -30.03 -33.70 1.68
CA PRO A 470 -30.15 -33.29 0.28
C PRO A 470 -30.46 -31.80 0.08
N GLN A 471 -31.00 -31.11 1.08
CA GLN A 471 -31.38 -29.69 1.05
C GLN A 471 -30.43 -28.81 1.87
N ALA A 472 -29.45 -29.41 2.55
CA ALA A 472 -28.44 -28.70 3.32
C ALA A 472 -27.32 -28.18 2.40
N TRP A 473 -27.09 -26.87 2.42
CA TRP A 473 -26.09 -26.18 1.61
C TRP A 473 -25.13 -25.40 2.49
N LEU A 474 -23.90 -25.25 2.02
CA LEU A 474 -22.84 -24.45 2.62
C LEU A 474 -22.52 -23.30 1.67
N PHE A 475 -22.75 -22.07 2.12
CA PHE A 475 -22.55 -20.84 1.37
C PHE A 475 -21.20 -20.22 1.72
N SER A 476 -20.29 -20.17 0.76
CA SER A 476 -19.17 -19.23 0.82
C SER A 476 -19.43 -18.06 -0.14
N ASP A 477 -18.61 -17.01 -0.06
CA ASP A 477 -18.74 -15.82 -0.90
C ASP A 477 -18.78 -16.12 -2.40
N HIS A 478 -18.13 -17.22 -2.81
CA HIS A 478 -18.01 -17.61 -4.22
C HIS A 478 -18.41 -19.06 -4.51
N LEU A 479 -18.62 -19.90 -3.50
CA LEU A 479 -18.93 -21.32 -3.68
C LEU A 479 -20.25 -21.67 -3.01
N ILE A 480 -21.06 -22.45 -3.69
CA ILE A 480 -22.25 -23.09 -3.12
C ILE A 480 -21.94 -24.58 -3.04
N GLN A 481 -21.88 -25.12 -1.83
CA GLN A 481 -21.35 -26.45 -1.56
C GLN A 481 -22.40 -27.35 -0.91
N GLN A 482 -22.31 -28.64 -1.23
CA GLN A 482 -23.08 -29.68 -0.56
C GLN A 482 -22.25 -30.97 -0.54
N GLN A 483 -22.13 -31.59 0.64
CA GLN A 483 -21.39 -32.86 0.83
C GLN A 483 -19.96 -32.84 0.24
N GLY A 484 -19.23 -31.73 0.40
CA GLY A 484 -17.86 -31.58 -0.11
C GLY A 484 -17.73 -31.39 -1.63
N LYS A 485 -18.84 -31.24 -2.35
CA LYS A 485 -18.89 -30.91 -3.78
C LYS A 485 -19.45 -29.50 -3.99
N CYS A 486 -19.07 -28.89 -5.11
CA CYS A 486 -19.39 -27.50 -5.47
C CYS A 486 -20.36 -27.46 -6.65
N LEU A 487 -21.31 -26.52 -6.59
CA LEU A 487 -22.20 -26.18 -7.70
C LEU A 487 -21.37 -25.72 -8.90
N THR A 488 -21.44 -26.43 -10.02
CA THR A 488 -20.56 -26.22 -11.17
C THR A 488 -21.37 -26.14 -12.46
N ALA A 489 -21.14 -25.09 -13.26
CA ALA A 489 -21.60 -25.06 -14.65
C ALA A 489 -20.72 -26.00 -15.48
N THR A 490 -21.28 -27.10 -15.99
CA THR A 490 -20.47 -28.24 -16.47
C THR A 490 -19.80 -27.99 -17.82
N SER A 491 -20.36 -27.12 -18.66
CA SER A 491 -19.78 -26.75 -19.96
C SER A 491 -18.42 -26.06 -19.80
N THR A 492 -17.46 -26.43 -20.65
CA THR A 492 -16.10 -25.83 -20.68
C THR A 492 -16.13 -24.34 -20.94
N SER A 493 -17.06 -23.89 -21.80
CA SER A 493 -17.42 -22.49 -21.99
C SER A 493 -18.87 -22.29 -21.54
N VAL A 494 -19.06 -21.56 -20.44
CA VAL A 494 -20.38 -21.35 -19.84
C VAL A 494 -21.20 -20.39 -20.70
N SER A 495 -22.30 -20.89 -21.27
CA SER A 495 -23.21 -20.17 -22.16
C SER A 495 -24.68 -20.44 -21.77
N PRO A 496 -25.66 -19.65 -22.24
CA PRO A 496 -27.06 -19.92 -21.94
C PRO A 496 -27.46 -21.36 -22.34
N GLY A 497 -28.07 -22.09 -21.42
CA GLY A 497 -28.38 -23.52 -21.55
C GLY A 497 -27.34 -24.46 -20.96
N SER A 498 -26.15 -23.99 -20.54
CA SER A 498 -25.14 -24.85 -19.91
C SER A 498 -25.70 -25.53 -18.65
N PRO A 499 -25.62 -26.88 -18.53
CA PRO A 499 -26.10 -27.60 -17.36
C PRO A 499 -25.32 -27.27 -16.10
N VAL A 500 -25.97 -27.43 -14.94
CA VAL A 500 -25.35 -27.22 -13.63
C VAL A 500 -25.48 -28.49 -12.79
N ALA A 501 -24.35 -28.96 -12.25
CA ALA A 501 -24.25 -30.17 -11.42
C ALA A 501 -23.27 -30.00 -10.26
N LEU A 502 -23.18 -30.98 -9.35
CA LEU A 502 -22.18 -31.00 -8.29
C LEU A 502 -20.92 -31.77 -8.71
N GLN A 503 -19.77 -31.08 -8.66
CA GLN A 503 -18.45 -31.65 -8.94
C GLN A 503 -17.50 -31.43 -7.76
N ALA A 504 -16.35 -32.10 -7.74
CA ALA A 504 -15.33 -31.87 -6.72
C ALA A 504 -14.96 -30.39 -6.64
N CYS A 505 -14.91 -29.84 -5.42
CA CYS A 505 -14.60 -28.44 -5.21
C CYS A 505 -13.16 -28.12 -5.62
N ASN A 506 -13.01 -27.11 -6.48
CA ASN A 506 -11.73 -26.54 -6.88
C ASN A 506 -11.81 -25.01 -6.75
N PRO A 507 -11.21 -24.41 -5.71
CA PRO A 507 -11.27 -22.96 -5.48
C PRO A 507 -10.73 -22.09 -6.64
N ARG A 508 -9.91 -22.69 -7.52
CA ARG A 508 -9.31 -22.02 -8.68
C ARG A 508 -10.19 -22.07 -9.93
N GLU A 509 -11.21 -22.93 -9.94
CA GLU A 509 -12.11 -23.18 -11.07
C GLU A 509 -13.16 -22.08 -11.21
N GLY A 510 -13.19 -21.42 -12.37
CA GLY A 510 -14.11 -20.32 -12.65
C GLY A 510 -15.56 -20.79 -12.75
N ARG A 511 -15.80 -22.02 -13.25
CA ARG A 511 -17.12 -22.63 -13.44
C ARG A 511 -17.90 -22.89 -12.14
N GLN A 512 -17.21 -22.80 -11.01
CA GLN A 512 -17.77 -23.02 -9.67
C GLN A 512 -18.10 -21.72 -8.94
N ARG A 513 -17.83 -20.56 -9.55
CA ARG A 513 -17.98 -19.28 -8.88
C ARG A 513 -19.39 -18.72 -9.05
N TRP A 514 -20.10 -18.59 -7.94
CA TRP A 514 -21.45 -18.04 -7.87
C TRP A 514 -21.50 -16.87 -6.90
N ARG A 515 -22.41 -15.92 -7.14
CA ARG A 515 -22.69 -14.80 -6.23
C ARG A 515 -24.18 -14.58 -6.11
N ARG A 516 -24.62 -14.16 -4.93
CA ARG A 516 -26.00 -13.69 -4.71
C ARG A 516 -26.13 -12.26 -5.22
N LYS A 517 -27.10 -12.01 -6.08
CA LYS A 517 -27.46 -10.66 -6.54
C LYS A 517 -28.95 -10.45 -6.35
N ALA A 518 -29.34 -9.75 -5.28
CA ALA A 518 -30.73 -9.67 -4.82
C ALA A 518 -31.33 -11.07 -4.60
N SER A 519 -32.31 -11.45 -5.42
CA SER A 519 -32.97 -12.77 -5.47
C SER A 519 -32.39 -13.71 -6.53
N PHE A 520 -31.29 -13.35 -7.19
CA PHE A 520 -30.61 -14.22 -8.17
C PHE A 520 -29.41 -14.93 -7.57
N ILE A 521 -29.15 -16.15 -8.06
CA ILE A 521 -27.85 -16.81 -7.98
C ILE A 521 -27.19 -16.64 -9.35
N GLN A 522 -26.16 -15.80 -9.43
CA GLN A 522 -25.48 -15.45 -10.68
C GLN A 522 -24.10 -16.10 -10.74
N HIS A 523 -23.77 -16.71 -11.88
CA HIS A 523 -22.43 -17.20 -12.17
C HIS A 523 -21.48 -16.01 -12.35
N SER A 524 -20.43 -15.96 -11.53
CA SER A 524 -19.58 -14.78 -11.38
C SER A 524 -18.75 -14.46 -12.63
N VAL A 525 -18.40 -15.48 -13.41
CA VAL A 525 -17.55 -15.32 -14.62
C VAL A 525 -18.37 -14.93 -15.84
N SER A 526 -19.47 -15.64 -16.12
CA SER A 526 -20.28 -15.39 -17.34
C SER A 526 -21.38 -14.36 -17.15
N GLY A 527 -21.76 -14.05 -15.90
CA GLY A 527 -22.89 -13.16 -15.60
C GLY A 527 -24.27 -13.79 -15.84
N LEU A 528 -24.35 -15.09 -16.18
CA LEU A 528 -25.61 -15.83 -16.34
C LEU A 528 -26.21 -16.20 -14.97
N CYS A 529 -27.51 -16.39 -14.92
CA CYS A 529 -28.24 -16.76 -13.71
C CYS A 529 -28.60 -18.24 -13.69
N LEU A 530 -28.63 -18.82 -12.48
CA LEU A 530 -29.12 -20.17 -12.25
C LEU A 530 -30.64 -20.21 -12.46
N GLU A 531 -31.10 -21.11 -13.32
CA GLU A 531 -32.53 -21.32 -13.61
C GLU A 531 -32.91 -22.78 -13.36
N ALA A 532 -34.05 -22.97 -12.68
CA ALA A 532 -34.66 -24.27 -12.49
C ALA A 532 -35.57 -24.65 -13.66
N LYS A 533 -35.32 -25.80 -14.28
CA LYS A 533 -36.26 -26.45 -15.20
C LYS A 533 -36.73 -27.79 -14.63
N PRO A 534 -37.86 -28.35 -15.09
CA PRO A 534 -38.49 -29.52 -14.46
C PRO A 534 -37.58 -30.74 -14.20
N ALA A 535 -36.52 -30.93 -15.01
CA ALA A 535 -35.61 -32.07 -14.90
C ALA A 535 -34.12 -31.70 -14.73
N GLN A 536 -33.78 -30.40 -14.70
CA GLN A 536 -32.38 -29.97 -14.64
C GLN A 536 -32.23 -28.51 -14.21
N LEU A 537 -31.07 -28.19 -13.65
CA LEU A 537 -30.60 -26.81 -13.51
C LEU A 537 -29.71 -26.42 -14.67
N LEU A 538 -29.84 -25.18 -15.12
CA LEU A 538 -29.01 -24.62 -16.18
C LEU A 538 -28.70 -23.15 -15.94
N THR A 539 -27.74 -22.63 -16.69
CA THR A 539 -27.45 -21.18 -16.71
C THR A 539 -28.26 -20.50 -17.81
N SER A 540 -28.87 -19.36 -17.52
CA SER A 540 -29.68 -18.56 -18.46
C SER A 540 -29.35 -17.08 -18.37
N LYS A 541 -29.82 -16.29 -19.34
CA LYS A 541 -29.80 -14.82 -19.18
C LYS A 541 -30.66 -14.44 -17.99
N CYS A 542 -30.15 -13.56 -17.13
CA CYS A 542 -30.84 -13.12 -15.93
C CYS A 542 -32.11 -12.33 -16.27
N GLN A 543 -33.27 -12.76 -15.76
CA GLN A 543 -34.58 -12.16 -15.99
C GLN A 543 -35.29 -11.87 -14.66
N ALA A 544 -35.63 -10.60 -14.42
CA ALA A 544 -36.26 -10.10 -13.19
C ALA A 544 -37.60 -10.79 -12.87
N ASP A 545 -38.34 -11.08 -13.92
CA ASP A 545 -39.72 -11.57 -13.96
C ASP A 545 -39.82 -13.10 -14.02
N ALA A 546 -38.70 -13.82 -14.24
CA ALA A 546 -38.69 -15.27 -14.32
C ALA A 546 -38.71 -15.91 -12.92
N PRO A 547 -39.81 -16.57 -12.48
CA PRO A 547 -39.89 -17.16 -11.13
C PRO A 547 -38.87 -18.28 -10.92
N ALA A 548 -38.54 -19.00 -11.98
CA ALA A 548 -37.56 -20.09 -12.01
C ALA A 548 -36.11 -19.63 -11.74
N GLN A 549 -35.84 -18.32 -11.76
CA GLN A 549 -34.54 -17.72 -11.44
C GLN A 549 -34.53 -17.01 -10.07
N GLN A 550 -35.66 -17.02 -9.35
CA GLN A 550 -35.77 -16.40 -8.04
C GLN A 550 -35.40 -17.39 -6.95
N TRP A 551 -34.40 -17.02 -6.15
CA TRP A 551 -33.80 -17.83 -5.11
C TRP A 551 -33.66 -17.03 -3.81
N GLN A 552 -34.00 -17.66 -2.69
CA GLN A 552 -33.80 -17.14 -1.34
C GLN A 552 -32.79 -18.02 -0.60
N LEU A 553 -31.63 -17.45 -0.27
CA LEU A 553 -30.64 -18.11 0.57
C LEU A 553 -30.98 -17.81 2.03
N LEU A 554 -31.29 -18.85 2.79
CA LEU A 554 -31.67 -18.77 4.19
C LEU A 554 -30.59 -19.46 5.04
N PRO A 555 -29.67 -18.71 5.66
CA PRO A 555 -28.64 -19.27 6.53
C PRO A 555 -29.22 -19.82 7.85
N HIS A 556 -28.49 -20.70 8.53
CA HIS A 556 -28.81 -21.10 9.91
C HIS A 556 -28.49 -19.89 10.83
N THR A 557 -29.46 -19.00 11.08
CA THR A 557 -29.36 -17.94 12.11
C THR A 557 -30.09 -18.34 13.38
#